data_AF-A0A964LU23-F1
#
_entry.id   AF-A0A964LU23-F1
#
_cell.length_a   1.000
_cell.length_b   1.000
_cell.length_c   1.000
_cell.angle_alpha   90.00
_cell.angle_beta   90.00
_cell.angle_gamma   90.00
#
_symmetry.space_group_name_H-M   'P 1'
#
loop_
_entity.id
_entity.type
_entity.pdbx_description
1 polymer ?
#
loop_
_entity_poly.entity_id
_entity_poly.type
_entity_poly.pdbx_seq_one_letter_code
_entity_poly.pdbx_strand_id
1 'polypeptide(L)'
;MTDEQPSTEPRPRSWIDKIAQVFSDEPTDTRSLLELLRNAKQDQVLDADALGIIEGALQFSSMQVRDIMIPRSQVVTVPAKMPIAEIVELVAKASHSRFPVIGENVDNVIGILLAKDLLPLILSDNTEKFNLRDVVRPATFIPESKRLNVLLREFRETRHHMAIVIDEYGSVCGAVTIEDVLEQIVGEIEDEHDVDDESYIKKFDDENFIVKALTPLDAFNEYFKTKFNDQEFATVGGLALKQFGYIPERGETINVGPFLITVLNADSRQIKLLKVTSTLVSVRRK
;
A
#
# COMPACT_ATOMS: atom_id res chain seq x y z
N MET A 1 78.80 -1.88 -3.31
CA MET A 1 78.10 -2.46 -4.48
C MET A 1 76.65 -2.54 -4.08
N THR A 2 75.89 -1.58 -4.56
CA THR A 2 74.47 -1.32 -4.26
C THR A 2 73.64 -2.11 -5.27
N ASP A 3 72.78 -3.00 -4.80
CA ASP A 3 71.74 -3.63 -5.63
C ASP A 3 70.51 -2.71 -5.66
N GLU A 4 70.20 -2.19 -6.85
CA GLU A 4 68.96 -1.46 -7.14
C GLU A 4 67.83 -2.46 -7.42
N GLN A 5 66.72 -2.37 -6.67
CA GLN A 5 65.44 -2.96 -7.07
C GLN A 5 64.72 -2.00 -8.04
N PRO A 6 64.13 -2.46 -9.16
CA PRO A 6 63.29 -1.61 -9.98
C PRO A 6 61.92 -1.46 -9.31
N SER A 7 61.60 -0.24 -8.90
CA SER A 7 60.27 0.20 -8.49
C SER A 7 59.26 0.00 -9.61
N THR A 8 58.23 -0.81 -9.38
CA THR A 8 57.09 -0.94 -10.29
C THR A 8 56.17 0.25 -10.09
N GLU A 9 56.33 1.29 -10.90
CA GLU A 9 55.40 2.43 -10.92
C GLU A 9 54.02 1.98 -11.44
N PRO A 10 52.92 2.47 -10.84
CA PRO A 10 51.57 2.19 -11.34
C PRO A 10 51.37 2.93 -12.67
N ARG A 11 51.11 2.17 -13.74
CA ARG A 11 50.82 2.71 -15.08
C ARG A 11 49.68 3.75 -14.99
N PRO A 12 49.82 4.93 -15.63
CA PRO A 12 48.76 5.91 -15.66
C PRO A 12 47.57 5.35 -16.47
N ARG A 13 46.38 5.38 -15.87
CA ARG A 13 45.12 4.91 -16.49
C ARG A 13 44.90 5.62 -17.82
N SER A 14 44.71 4.83 -18.87
CA SER A 14 44.59 5.32 -20.25
C SER A 14 43.27 6.06 -20.41
N TRP A 15 43.28 7.14 -21.19
CA TRP A 15 42.06 7.92 -21.49
C TRP A 15 41.02 7.07 -22.24
N ILE A 16 41.47 5.96 -22.84
CA ILE A 16 40.64 4.95 -23.49
C ILE A 16 39.77 4.20 -22.47
N ASP A 17 40.28 3.93 -21.27
CA ASP A 17 39.51 3.26 -20.20
C ASP A 17 38.38 4.18 -19.69
N LYS A 18 38.62 5.50 -19.67
CA LYS A 18 37.59 6.50 -19.33
C LYS A 18 36.51 6.63 -20.39
N ILE A 19 36.85 6.43 -21.67
CA ILE A 19 35.89 6.46 -22.78
C ILE A 19 35.08 5.16 -22.81
N ALA A 20 35.70 4.01 -22.55
CA ALA A 20 35.01 2.73 -22.44
C ALA A 20 33.98 2.73 -21.29
N GLN A 21 34.26 3.45 -20.20
CA GLN A 21 33.34 3.63 -19.07
C GLN A 21 32.17 4.59 -19.37
N VAL A 22 32.29 5.43 -20.41
CA VAL A 22 31.17 6.25 -20.92
C VAL A 22 30.31 5.46 -21.92
N PHE A 23 30.84 4.36 -22.48
CA PHE A 23 30.15 3.45 -23.40
C PHE A 23 29.72 2.12 -22.75
N SER A 24 29.93 1.93 -21.45
CA SER A 24 29.39 0.77 -20.75
C SER A 24 27.89 0.97 -20.57
N ASP A 25 27.10 0.08 -21.18
CA ASP A 25 25.65 -0.08 -21.03
C ASP A 25 25.22 -0.46 -19.59
N GLU A 26 26.10 -0.25 -18.60
CA GLU A 26 25.84 -0.55 -17.20
C GLU A 26 25.05 0.62 -16.59
N PRO A 27 23.85 0.36 -16.04
CA PRO A 27 23.07 1.39 -15.38
C PRO A 27 23.83 1.90 -14.14
N THR A 28 24.08 3.21 -14.10
CA THR A 28 24.82 3.86 -13.00
C THR A 28 23.92 4.50 -11.94
N ASP A 29 22.63 4.62 -12.24
CA ASP A 29 21.61 5.15 -11.33
C ASP A 29 20.29 4.38 -11.45
N THR A 30 19.40 4.59 -10.47
CA THR A 30 18.10 3.90 -10.40
C THR A 30 17.23 4.17 -11.62
N ARG A 31 17.30 5.35 -12.24
CA ARG A 31 16.51 5.69 -13.42
C ARG A 31 17.01 4.93 -14.63
N SER A 32 18.33 4.91 -14.88
CA SER A 32 18.90 4.10 -15.97
C SER A 32 18.62 2.61 -15.78
N LEU A 33 18.63 2.10 -14.54
CA LEU A 33 18.27 0.73 -14.24
C LEU A 33 16.79 0.44 -14.58
N LEU A 34 15.88 1.35 -14.23
CA LEU A 34 14.46 1.23 -14.55
C LEU A 34 14.19 1.26 -16.06
N GLU A 35 14.88 2.15 -16.80
CA GLU A 35 14.78 2.21 -18.26
C GLU A 35 15.23 0.88 -18.90
N LEU A 36 16.32 0.29 -18.42
CA LEU A 36 16.78 -1.03 -18.85
C LEU A 36 15.75 -2.14 -18.56
N LEU A 37 15.18 -2.16 -17.36
CA LEU A 37 14.18 -3.15 -16.96
C LEU A 37 12.87 -3.03 -17.78
N ARG A 38 12.47 -1.80 -18.12
CA ARG A 38 11.31 -1.54 -18.99
C ARG A 38 11.54 -2.01 -20.42
N ASN A 39 12.74 -1.80 -20.95
CA ASN A 39 13.12 -2.34 -22.26
C ASN A 39 13.10 -3.88 -22.24
N ALA A 40 13.63 -4.52 -21.18
CA ALA A 40 13.56 -5.96 -21.01
C ALA A 40 12.11 -6.50 -20.97
N LYS A 41 11.18 -5.73 -20.39
CA LYS A 41 9.74 -6.05 -20.44
C LYS A 41 9.14 -5.91 -21.84
N GLN A 42 9.53 -4.88 -22.59
CA GLN A 42 9.11 -4.71 -23.99
C GLN A 42 9.63 -5.86 -24.88
N ASP A 43 10.84 -6.33 -24.62
CA ASP A 43 11.46 -7.44 -25.31
C ASP A 43 11.01 -8.82 -24.79
N GLN A 44 10.01 -8.86 -23.90
CA GLN A 44 9.42 -10.08 -23.31
C GLN A 44 10.42 -10.95 -22.51
N VAL A 45 11.53 -10.37 -22.07
CA VAL A 45 12.49 -11.02 -21.15
C VAL A 45 11.95 -11.01 -19.72
N LEU A 46 11.11 -10.01 -19.39
CA LEU A 46 10.48 -9.81 -18.09
C LEU A 46 8.97 -9.60 -18.28
N ASP A 47 8.14 -10.18 -17.42
CA ASP A 47 6.71 -9.90 -17.41
C ASP A 47 6.37 -8.61 -16.63
N ALA A 48 5.10 -8.19 -16.68
CA ALA A 48 4.66 -6.95 -16.05
C ALA A 48 4.69 -7.03 -14.51
N ASP A 49 4.40 -8.19 -13.94
CA ASP A 49 4.31 -8.40 -12.49
C ASP A 49 5.70 -8.38 -11.85
N ALA A 50 6.65 -9.09 -12.46
CA ALA A 50 8.04 -9.09 -12.05
C ALA A 50 8.68 -7.70 -12.21
N LEU A 51 8.33 -6.95 -13.26
CA LEU A 51 8.72 -5.55 -13.37
C LEU A 51 8.16 -4.73 -12.21
N GLY A 52 6.86 -4.85 -11.92
CA GLY A 52 6.19 -4.15 -10.81
C GLY A 52 6.87 -4.42 -9.46
N ILE A 53 7.17 -5.68 -9.17
CA ILE A 53 7.87 -6.08 -7.94
C ILE A 53 9.27 -5.44 -7.85
N ILE A 54 10.03 -5.43 -8.96
CA ILE A 54 11.36 -4.82 -8.98
C ILE A 54 11.28 -3.31 -8.79
N GLU A 55 10.33 -2.63 -9.46
CA GLU A 55 10.11 -1.19 -9.27
C GLU A 55 9.72 -0.87 -7.81
N GLY A 56 8.82 -1.66 -7.21
CA GLY A 56 8.43 -1.55 -5.81
C GLY A 56 9.60 -1.76 -4.85
N ALA A 57 10.40 -2.82 -5.06
CA ALA A 57 11.59 -3.11 -4.25
C ALA A 57 12.64 -1.98 -4.30
N LEU A 58 12.81 -1.33 -5.45
CA LEU A 58 13.71 -0.19 -5.61
C LEU A 58 13.21 1.03 -4.79
N GLN A 59 11.91 1.36 -4.89
CA GLN A 59 11.31 2.47 -4.13
C GLN A 59 11.34 2.21 -2.61
N PHE A 60 10.97 0.98 -2.22
CA PHE A 60 10.94 0.49 -0.84
C PHE A 60 12.23 0.77 -0.06
N SER A 61 13.39 0.72 -0.72
CA SER A 61 14.70 0.98 -0.10
C SER A 61 14.86 2.39 0.51
N SER A 62 14.04 3.34 0.04
CA SER A 62 14.08 4.75 0.45
C SER A 62 12.93 5.15 1.39
N MET A 63 11.93 4.29 1.57
CA MET A 63 10.71 4.57 2.33
C MET A 63 10.90 4.44 3.84
N GLN A 64 10.04 5.15 4.57
CA GLN A 64 9.98 5.17 6.02
C GLN A 64 8.61 4.72 6.53
N VAL A 65 8.54 4.38 7.82
CA VAL A 65 7.32 3.91 8.48
C VAL A 65 6.17 4.92 8.35
N ARG A 66 6.45 6.22 8.51
CA ARG A 66 5.44 7.27 8.35
C ARG A 66 4.74 7.28 6.99
N ASP A 67 5.38 6.74 5.95
CA ASP A 67 4.85 6.74 4.59
C ASP A 67 3.73 5.71 4.42
N ILE A 68 3.65 4.71 5.31
CA ILE A 68 2.72 3.57 5.20
C ILE A 68 1.92 3.28 6.48
N MET A 69 2.22 3.94 7.60
CA MET A 69 1.57 3.62 8.87
C MET A 69 0.07 3.87 8.81
N ILE A 70 -0.69 3.01 9.48
CA ILE A 70 -2.11 3.22 9.75
C ILE A 70 -2.22 4.35 10.78
N PRO A 71 -2.83 5.51 10.45
CA PRO A 71 -2.94 6.62 11.38
C PRO A 71 -3.71 6.23 12.64
N ARG A 72 -3.32 6.78 13.80
CA ARG A 72 -3.95 6.50 15.11
C ARG A 72 -5.48 6.53 15.10
N SER A 73 -6.10 7.45 14.35
CA SER A 73 -7.56 7.56 14.26
C SER A 73 -8.24 6.39 13.55
N GLN A 74 -7.48 5.64 12.73
CA GLN A 74 -7.95 4.50 11.94
C GLN A 74 -7.58 3.15 12.58
N VAL A 75 -6.70 3.15 13.60
CA VAL A 75 -6.30 1.92 14.29
C VAL A 75 -7.46 1.43 15.16
N VAL A 76 -7.97 0.23 14.85
CA VAL A 76 -8.97 -0.44 15.70
C VAL A 76 -8.28 -1.03 16.93
N THR A 77 -8.63 -0.53 18.12
CA THR A 77 -8.03 -0.92 19.40
C THR A 77 -9.02 -1.62 20.32
N VAL A 78 -8.51 -2.47 21.23
CA VAL A 78 -9.29 -3.16 22.27
C VAL A 78 -8.98 -2.55 23.65
N PRO A 79 -9.95 -1.93 24.34
CA PRO A 79 -9.74 -1.49 25.73
C PRO A 79 -9.54 -2.69 26.67
N ALA A 80 -8.54 -2.62 27.55
CA ALA A 80 -8.18 -3.74 28.44
C ALA A 80 -9.26 -4.10 29.48
N LYS A 81 -10.22 -3.21 29.71
CA LYS A 81 -11.37 -3.40 30.61
C LYS A 81 -12.66 -3.77 29.86
N MET A 82 -12.60 -3.94 28.54
CA MET A 82 -13.76 -4.30 27.72
C MET A 82 -14.22 -5.72 28.06
N PRO A 83 -15.53 -5.97 28.24
CA PRO A 83 -16.07 -7.31 28.44
C PRO A 83 -15.73 -8.25 27.28
N ILE A 84 -15.42 -9.52 27.57
CA ILE A 84 -14.93 -10.46 26.55
C ILE A 84 -15.91 -10.67 25.39
N ALA A 85 -17.22 -10.64 25.66
CA ALA A 85 -18.25 -10.76 24.64
C ALA A 85 -18.20 -9.60 23.62
N GLU A 86 -17.97 -8.38 24.10
CA GLU A 86 -17.83 -7.19 23.25
C GLU A 86 -16.52 -7.23 22.45
N ILE A 87 -15.43 -7.76 23.03
CA ILE A 87 -14.17 -7.97 22.31
C ILE A 87 -14.37 -8.92 21.13
N VAL A 88 -15.06 -10.04 21.33
CA VAL A 88 -15.34 -11.02 20.26
C VAL A 88 -16.17 -10.37 19.15
N GLU A 89 -17.20 -9.60 19.50
CA GLU A 89 -18.02 -8.88 18.51
C GLU A 89 -17.20 -7.85 17.72
N LEU A 90 -16.37 -7.06 18.40
CA LEU A 90 -15.46 -6.09 17.78
C LEU A 90 -14.51 -6.79 16.78
N VAL A 91 -13.86 -7.86 17.22
CA VAL A 91 -12.89 -8.61 16.42
C VAL A 91 -13.55 -9.23 15.19
N ALA A 92 -14.74 -9.84 15.36
CA ALA A 92 -15.49 -10.42 14.26
C ALA A 92 -15.87 -9.34 13.22
N LYS A 93 -16.34 -8.18 13.68
CA LYS A 93 -16.75 -7.08 12.80
C LYS A 93 -15.58 -6.41 12.07
N ALA A 94 -14.46 -6.24 12.74
CA ALA A 94 -13.28 -5.58 12.16
C ALA A 94 -12.52 -6.49 11.19
N SER A 95 -12.63 -7.82 11.33
CA SER A 95 -11.97 -8.81 10.45
C SER A 95 -10.45 -8.63 10.32
N HIS A 96 -9.79 -8.06 11.33
CA HIS A 96 -8.34 -7.99 11.41
C HIS A 96 -7.76 -9.16 12.20
N SER A 97 -6.49 -9.47 11.95
CA SER A 97 -5.78 -10.54 12.68
C SER A 97 -5.19 -10.09 14.01
N ARG A 98 -4.92 -8.79 14.19
CA ARG A 98 -4.18 -8.23 15.33
C ARG A 98 -4.80 -6.91 15.77
N PHE A 99 -4.87 -6.70 17.08
CA PHE A 99 -5.48 -5.52 17.69
C PHE A 99 -4.60 -5.00 18.81
N PRO A 100 -4.21 -3.71 18.81
CA PRO A 100 -3.58 -3.11 19.97
C PRO A 100 -4.53 -3.09 21.16
N VAL A 101 -4.06 -3.56 22.30
CA VAL A 101 -4.79 -3.51 23.58
C VAL A 101 -4.34 -2.28 24.34
N ILE A 102 -5.30 -1.42 24.67
CA ILE A 102 -5.04 -0.12 25.30
C ILE A 102 -5.53 -0.08 26.75
N GLY A 103 -4.85 0.71 27.58
CA GLY A 103 -5.19 0.94 28.98
C GLY A 103 -6.23 2.04 29.14
N GLU A 104 -5.87 3.10 29.86
CA GLU A 104 -6.77 4.22 30.17
C GLU A 104 -6.97 5.16 28.98
N ASN A 105 -5.99 5.24 28.09
CA ASN A 105 -6.04 6.03 26.87
C ASN A 105 -5.30 5.28 25.74
N VAL A 106 -5.46 5.78 24.52
CA VAL A 106 -4.90 5.17 23.31
C VAL A 106 -3.37 5.28 23.21
N ASP A 107 -2.75 6.19 23.97
CA ASP A 107 -1.29 6.31 24.08
C ASP A 107 -0.69 5.23 25.00
N ASN A 108 -1.50 4.67 25.89
CA ASN A 108 -1.13 3.58 26.79
C ASN A 108 -1.42 2.22 26.14
N VAL A 109 -0.56 1.80 25.21
CA VAL A 109 -0.65 0.45 24.60
C VAL A 109 0.00 -0.59 25.51
N ILE A 110 -0.81 -1.52 26.00
CA ILE A 110 -0.39 -2.61 26.88
C ILE A 110 0.25 -3.75 26.09
N GLY A 111 -0.25 -4.00 24.88
CA GLY A 111 0.24 -5.10 24.05
C GLY A 111 -0.63 -5.31 22.81
N ILE A 112 -0.48 -6.47 22.17
CA ILE A 112 -1.21 -6.88 20.97
C ILE A 112 -2.01 -8.15 21.27
N LEU A 113 -3.30 -8.11 20.96
CA LEU A 113 -4.18 -9.28 20.91
C LEU A 113 -4.19 -9.85 19.50
N LEU A 114 -4.05 -11.18 19.37
CA LEU A 114 -4.28 -11.87 18.11
C LEU A 114 -5.70 -12.43 18.10
N ALA A 115 -6.45 -12.19 17.03
CA ALA A 115 -7.84 -12.66 16.89
C ALA A 115 -7.96 -14.17 17.12
N LYS A 116 -7.02 -14.94 16.58
CA LYS A 116 -6.99 -16.40 16.73
C LYS A 116 -6.86 -16.88 18.18
N ASP A 117 -6.28 -16.06 19.06
CA ASP A 117 -6.10 -16.41 20.46
C ASP A 117 -7.43 -16.32 21.23
N LEU A 118 -8.50 -15.81 20.60
CA LEU A 118 -9.88 -15.88 21.08
C LEU A 118 -10.60 -17.18 20.72
N LEU A 119 -10.10 -17.98 19.77
CA LEU A 119 -10.74 -19.24 19.34
C LEU A 119 -11.01 -20.24 20.48
N PRO A 120 -10.15 -20.39 21.52
CA PRO A 120 -10.43 -21.27 22.65
C PRO A 120 -11.72 -20.94 23.41
N LEU A 121 -12.21 -19.70 23.31
CA LEU A 121 -13.49 -19.27 23.90
C LEU A 121 -14.70 -19.94 23.25
N ILE A 122 -14.58 -20.34 21.98
CA ILE A 122 -15.65 -20.97 21.22
C ILE A 122 -15.82 -22.44 21.65
N LEU A 123 -14.73 -23.09 22.07
CA LEU A 123 -14.71 -24.51 22.45
C LEU A 123 -14.97 -24.73 23.95
N SER A 124 -14.91 -23.68 24.76
CA SER A 124 -15.01 -23.77 26.21
C SER A 124 -16.38 -23.28 26.67
N ASP A 125 -17.18 -24.16 27.28
CA ASP A 125 -18.46 -23.82 27.94
C ASP A 125 -18.32 -22.85 29.13
N ASN A 126 -17.11 -22.34 29.39
CA ASN A 126 -16.78 -21.57 30.59
C ASN A 126 -15.96 -20.33 30.24
N THR A 127 -16.65 -19.33 29.67
CA THR A 127 -16.12 -17.99 29.36
C THR A 127 -15.62 -17.24 30.60
N GLU A 128 -15.99 -17.66 31.82
CA GLU A 128 -15.61 -17.02 33.09
C GLU A 128 -14.11 -17.13 33.42
N LYS A 129 -13.37 -18.06 32.80
CA LYS A 129 -11.94 -18.24 33.06
C LYS A 129 -11.02 -17.48 32.12
N PHE A 130 -11.54 -16.86 31.08
CA PHE A 130 -10.69 -16.17 30.12
C PHE A 130 -10.30 -14.80 30.62
N ASN A 131 -8.99 -14.59 30.75
CA ASN A 131 -8.41 -13.29 31.07
C ASN A 131 -7.63 -12.78 29.86
N LEU A 132 -8.03 -11.60 29.36
CA LEU A 132 -7.38 -10.94 28.23
C LEU A 132 -5.86 -10.81 28.44
N ARG A 133 -5.42 -10.56 29.69
CA ARG A 133 -4.00 -10.40 30.02
C ARG A 133 -3.15 -11.65 29.74
N ASP A 134 -3.76 -12.83 29.73
CA ASP A 134 -3.03 -14.09 29.55
C ASP A 134 -2.70 -14.35 28.07
N VAL A 135 -3.42 -13.70 27.15
CA VAL A 135 -3.21 -13.84 25.70
C VAL A 135 -2.58 -12.62 25.04
N VAL A 136 -2.56 -11.48 25.73
CA VAL A 136 -1.95 -10.25 25.22
C VAL A 136 -0.43 -10.40 25.18
N ARG A 137 0.13 -10.12 24.01
CA ARG A 137 1.58 -10.20 23.76
C ARG A 137 2.21 -8.81 23.85
N PRO A 138 3.49 -8.69 24.22
CA PRO A 138 4.17 -7.40 24.24
C PRO A 138 4.10 -6.70 22.88
N ALA A 139 3.82 -5.39 22.88
CA ALA A 139 3.89 -4.58 21.67
C ALA A 139 5.33 -4.16 21.39
N THR A 140 5.72 -4.16 20.10
CA THR A 140 6.97 -3.55 19.65
C THR A 140 6.70 -2.09 19.29
N PHE A 141 7.51 -1.17 19.80
CA PHE A 141 7.40 0.26 19.51
C PHE A 141 8.54 0.69 18.59
N ILE A 142 8.22 1.49 17.57
CA ILE A 142 9.18 1.98 16.58
C ILE A 142 8.95 3.46 16.28
N PRO A 143 10.01 4.23 15.94
CA PRO A 143 9.85 5.61 15.51
C PRO A 143 9.31 5.70 14.08
N GLU A 144 8.57 6.77 13.79
CA GLU A 144 8.02 7.06 12.46
C GLU A 144 9.07 7.19 11.34
N SER A 145 10.30 7.56 11.70
CA SER A 145 11.43 7.76 10.80
C SER A 145 12.18 6.47 10.44
N LYS A 146 11.80 5.33 11.06
CA LYS A 146 12.45 4.04 10.79
C LYS A 146 12.30 3.66 9.32
N ARG A 147 13.36 3.14 8.71
CA ARG A 147 13.34 2.68 7.31
C ARG A 147 12.63 1.33 7.18
N LEU A 148 11.86 1.17 6.10
CA LEU A 148 11.06 -0.05 5.89
C LEU A 148 11.92 -1.31 5.70
N ASN A 149 13.08 -1.20 5.03
CA ASN A 149 13.99 -2.33 4.85
C ASN A 149 14.57 -2.87 6.17
N VAL A 150 14.74 -2.00 7.17
CA VAL A 150 15.13 -2.39 8.53
C VAL A 150 13.95 -3.02 9.25
N LEU A 151 12.77 -2.40 9.17
CA LEU A 151 11.56 -2.93 9.79
C LEU A 151 11.18 -4.32 9.26
N LEU A 152 11.22 -4.54 7.93
CA LEU A 152 10.93 -5.85 7.32
C LEU A 152 11.88 -6.94 7.82
N ARG A 153 13.16 -6.61 8.01
CA ARG A 153 14.14 -7.54 8.58
C ARG A 153 13.77 -7.92 10.01
N GLU A 154 13.44 -6.94 10.84
CA GLU A 154 13.02 -7.18 12.22
C GLU A 154 11.74 -7.99 12.32
N PHE A 155 10.74 -7.73 11.47
CA PHE A 155 9.52 -8.53 11.41
C PHE A 155 9.82 -10.00 11.06
N ARG A 156 10.75 -10.24 10.13
CA ARG A 156 11.20 -11.60 9.77
C ARG A 156 11.96 -12.31 10.90
N GLU A 157 12.78 -11.58 11.66
CA GLU A 157 13.59 -12.13 12.75
C GLU A 157 12.78 -12.39 14.02
N THR A 158 11.94 -11.44 14.42
CA THR A 158 11.17 -11.49 15.67
C THR A 158 9.87 -12.28 15.55
N ARG A 159 9.37 -12.50 14.33
CA ARG A 159 8.03 -13.07 14.05
C ARG A 159 6.88 -12.28 14.70
N HIS A 160 7.13 -11.01 15.04
CA HIS A 160 6.08 -10.04 15.38
C HIS A 160 5.73 -9.30 14.09
N HIS A 161 4.45 -9.30 13.73
CA HIS A 161 3.97 -8.80 12.42
C HIS A 161 3.18 -7.49 12.56
N MET A 162 3.23 -6.85 13.72
CA MET A 162 2.62 -5.55 13.99
C MET A 162 3.50 -4.79 14.97
N ALA A 163 3.71 -3.50 14.70
CA ALA A 163 4.40 -2.58 15.58
C ALA A 163 3.57 -1.31 15.78
N ILE A 164 3.74 -0.69 16.94
CA ILE A 164 3.14 0.60 17.29
C ILE A 164 4.13 1.70 16.92
N VAL A 165 3.65 2.70 16.19
CA VAL A 165 4.46 3.82 15.74
C VAL A 165 4.34 4.96 16.75
N ILE A 166 5.48 5.50 17.17
CA ILE A 166 5.56 6.60 18.13
C ILE A 166 6.32 7.80 17.56
N ASP A 167 5.97 8.99 18.05
CA ASP A 167 6.73 10.22 17.83
C ASP A 167 7.93 10.32 18.80
N GLU A 168 8.68 11.41 18.68
CA GLU A 168 9.84 11.72 19.53
C GLU A 168 9.48 11.99 21.00
N TYR A 169 8.21 12.27 21.29
CA TYR A 169 7.68 12.53 22.62
C TYR A 169 7.08 11.27 23.27
N GLY A 170 7.05 10.15 22.54
CA GLY A 170 6.50 8.88 22.97
C GLY A 170 4.99 8.74 22.79
N SER A 171 4.34 9.67 22.08
CA SER A 171 2.91 9.58 21.75
C SER A 171 2.70 8.57 20.64
N VAL A 172 1.55 7.89 20.64
CA VAL A 172 1.21 6.95 19.58
C VAL A 172 0.74 7.72 18.34
N CYS A 173 1.45 7.52 17.23
CA CYS A 173 1.11 8.05 15.92
C CYS A 173 0.20 7.10 15.13
N GLY A 174 0.34 5.79 15.36
CA GLY A 174 -0.34 4.77 14.57
C GLY A 174 0.19 3.37 14.80
N ALA A 175 -0.06 2.50 13.83
CA ALA A 175 0.47 1.14 13.79
C ALA A 175 0.95 0.80 12.37
N VAL A 176 1.82 -0.21 12.25
CA VAL A 176 2.26 -0.74 10.97
C VAL A 176 2.35 -2.25 11.05
N THR A 177 1.98 -2.93 9.97
CA THR A 177 1.98 -4.39 9.87
C THR A 177 3.00 -4.88 8.86
N ILE A 178 3.34 -6.19 8.90
CA ILE A 178 4.23 -6.77 7.89
C ILE A 178 3.55 -6.78 6.52
N GLU A 179 2.23 -6.92 6.50
CA GLU A 179 1.41 -6.92 5.31
C GLU A 179 1.54 -5.57 4.57
N ASP A 180 1.39 -4.43 5.27
CA ASP A 180 1.57 -3.09 4.70
C ASP A 180 2.98 -2.88 4.11
N VAL A 181 3.99 -3.46 4.76
CA VAL A 181 5.40 -3.38 4.34
C VAL A 181 5.64 -4.21 3.08
N LEU A 182 5.02 -5.38 2.96
CA LEU A 182 5.14 -6.25 1.78
C LEU A 182 4.37 -5.69 0.59
N GLU A 183 3.22 -5.06 0.82
CA GLU A 183 2.40 -4.42 -0.21
C GLU A 183 3.19 -3.34 -0.98
N GLN A 184 4.12 -2.63 -0.33
CA GLN A 184 4.96 -1.65 -1.04
C GLN A 184 5.94 -2.28 -2.03
N ILE A 185 6.26 -3.56 -1.86
CA ILE A 185 7.14 -4.30 -2.77
C ILE A 185 6.32 -5.01 -3.83
N VAL A 186 5.28 -5.73 -3.40
CA VAL A 186 4.52 -6.64 -4.27
C VAL A 186 3.37 -5.92 -4.99
N GLY A 187 2.94 -4.76 -4.49
CA GLY A 187 1.66 -4.17 -4.85
C GLY A 187 0.52 -4.82 -4.07
N GLU A 188 -0.70 -4.41 -4.40
CA GLU A 188 -1.92 -5.06 -3.92
C GLU A 188 -1.90 -6.53 -4.38
N ILE A 189 -1.94 -7.46 -3.43
CA ILE A 189 -2.08 -8.89 -3.77
C ILE A 189 -3.56 -9.12 -4.01
N GLU A 190 -3.92 -9.34 -5.28
CA GLU A 190 -5.27 -9.71 -5.70
C GLU A 190 -5.69 -11.00 -4.98
N ASP A 191 -6.85 -10.98 -4.32
CA ASP A 191 -7.38 -12.14 -3.60
C ASP A 191 -7.64 -13.28 -4.59
N GLU A 192 -7.60 -14.54 -4.14
CA GLU A 192 -7.87 -15.72 -4.98
C GLU A 192 -9.30 -15.72 -5.57
N HIS A 193 -10.12 -14.74 -5.16
CA HIS A 193 -11.47 -14.47 -5.63
C HIS A 193 -11.57 -13.35 -6.67
N ASP A 194 -10.48 -12.63 -6.97
CA ASP A 194 -10.45 -11.57 -7.98
C ASP A 194 -10.04 -12.14 -9.34
N VAL A 195 -11.03 -12.63 -10.07
CA VAL A 195 -10.85 -13.02 -11.46
C VAL A 195 -10.93 -11.74 -12.32
N ASP A 196 -9.81 -11.40 -12.97
CA ASP A 196 -9.68 -10.63 -14.22
C ASP A 196 -9.45 -9.10 -14.10
N ASP A 197 -8.24 -8.66 -13.71
CA ASP A 197 -7.89 -7.23 -13.52
C ASP A 197 -7.16 -6.51 -14.67
N GLU A 198 -7.06 -7.10 -15.87
CA GLU A 198 -6.57 -6.37 -17.04
C GLU A 198 -7.59 -5.32 -17.56
N SER A 199 -8.83 -5.36 -17.08
CA SER A 199 -9.87 -4.43 -17.53
C SER A 199 -9.85 -3.11 -16.73
N TYR A 200 -9.66 -2.00 -17.45
CA TYR A 200 -9.77 -0.63 -16.93
C TYR A 200 -11.17 -0.30 -16.33
N ILE A 201 -12.20 -1.02 -16.79
CA ILE A 201 -13.59 -0.84 -16.41
C ILE A 201 -14.20 -2.21 -16.12
N LYS A 202 -14.54 -2.45 -14.85
CA LYS A 202 -15.27 -3.64 -14.39
C LYS A 202 -16.73 -3.29 -14.15
N LYS A 203 -17.65 -4.07 -14.70
CA LYS A 203 -19.08 -3.93 -14.41
C LYS A 203 -19.39 -4.63 -13.08
N PHE A 204 -19.92 -3.89 -12.11
CA PHE A 204 -20.36 -4.45 -10.82
C PHE A 204 -21.83 -4.88 -10.90
N ASP A 205 -22.70 -4.02 -11.44
CA ASP A 205 -24.08 -4.33 -11.78
C ASP A 205 -24.55 -3.49 -12.99
N ASP A 206 -25.84 -3.50 -13.31
CA ASP A 206 -26.38 -2.79 -14.49
C ASP A 206 -26.15 -1.28 -14.49
N GLU A 207 -26.01 -0.66 -13.32
CA GLU A 207 -25.86 0.78 -13.17
C GLU A 207 -24.50 1.18 -12.59
N ASN A 208 -23.79 0.26 -11.95
CA ASN A 208 -22.56 0.51 -11.21
C ASN A 208 -21.35 -0.17 -11.86
N PHE A 209 -20.30 0.62 -12.03
CA PHE A 209 -19.04 0.18 -12.63
C PHE A 209 -17.88 0.60 -11.72
N ILE A 210 -16.87 -0.25 -11.62
CA ILE A 210 -15.60 0.04 -10.98
C ILE A 210 -14.63 0.42 -12.08
N VAL A 211 -14.05 1.62 -11.99
CA VAL A 211 -13.21 2.21 -13.03
C VAL A 211 -11.88 2.62 -12.41
N LYS A 212 -10.77 2.14 -12.96
CA LYS A 212 -9.43 2.60 -12.57
C LYS A 212 -9.30 4.08 -12.94
N ALA A 213 -8.75 4.90 -12.05
CA ALA A 213 -8.61 6.34 -12.33
C ALA A 213 -7.67 6.62 -13.51
N LEU A 214 -6.74 5.70 -13.78
CA LEU A 214 -5.84 5.75 -14.94
C LEU A 214 -6.50 5.38 -16.27
N THR A 215 -7.77 4.97 -16.27
CA THR A 215 -8.51 4.65 -17.50
C THR A 215 -8.41 5.82 -18.48
N PRO A 216 -7.88 5.61 -19.70
CA PRO A 216 -7.85 6.62 -20.74
C PRO A 216 -9.25 7.15 -21.04
N LEU A 217 -9.38 8.47 -21.19
CA LEU A 217 -10.71 9.09 -21.33
C LEU A 217 -11.41 8.73 -22.65
N ASP A 218 -10.64 8.46 -23.70
CA ASP A 218 -11.12 7.92 -24.98
C ASP A 218 -11.71 6.50 -24.82
N ALA A 219 -11.03 5.61 -24.12
CA ALA A 219 -11.53 4.27 -23.80
C ALA A 219 -12.80 4.32 -22.93
N PHE A 220 -12.84 5.23 -21.95
CA PHE A 220 -14.03 5.48 -21.14
C PHE A 220 -15.21 5.97 -22.00
N ASN A 221 -14.96 6.92 -22.90
CA ASN A 221 -15.95 7.42 -23.84
C ASN A 221 -16.47 6.32 -24.77
N GLU A 222 -15.59 5.45 -25.26
CA GLU A 222 -15.96 4.33 -26.10
C GLU A 222 -16.84 3.32 -25.35
N TYR A 223 -16.49 2.98 -24.11
CA TYR A 223 -17.23 2.03 -23.28
C TYR A 223 -18.61 2.55 -22.91
N PHE A 224 -18.67 3.77 -22.34
CA PHE A 224 -19.90 4.38 -21.84
C PHE A 224 -20.69 5.17 -22.90
N LYS A 225 -20.19 5.19 -24.15
CA LYS A 225 -20.77 5.95 -25.28
C LYS A 225 -20.96 7.43 -24.95
N THR A 226 -19.95 8.03 -24.31
CA THR A 226 -19.91 9.45 -23.97
C THR A 226 -18.96 10.24 -24.87
N LYS A 227 -18.95 11.57 -24.70
CA LYS A 227 -18.13 12.51 -25.48
C LYS A 227 -17.46 13.53 -24.56
N PHE A 228 -16.85 13.06 -23.47
CA PHE A 228 -16.02 13.93 -22.64
C PHE A 228 -14.78 14.38 -23.43
N ASN A 229 -14.30 15.60 -23.17
CA ASN A 229 -13.20 16.20 -23.93
C ASN A 229 -11.85 15.55 -23.57
N ASP A 230 -11.41 14.62 -24.40
CA ASP A 230 -10.13 13.90 -24.30
C ASP A 230 -8.90 14.75 -24.65
N GLN A 231 -9.09 15.93 -25.26
CA GLN A 231 -8.00 16.88 -25.50
C GLN A 231 -7.60 17.67 -24.27
N GLU A 232 -8.50 17.78 -23.29
CA GLU A 232 -8.26 18.51 -22.03
C GLU A 232 -7.78 17.56 -20.91
N PHE A 233 -8.24 16.30 -20.92
CA PHE A 233 -7.90 15.31 -19.89
C PHE A 233 -7.52 13.98 -20.51
N ALA A 234 -6.36 13.44 -20.10
CA ALA A 234 -5.90 12.14 -20.57
C ALA A 234 -6.65 10.97 -19.92
N THR A 235 -7.08 11.10 -18.66
CA THR A 235 -7.68 10.01 -17.88
C THR A 235 -8.95 10.42 -17.15
N VAL A 236 -9.77 9.43 -16.77
CA VAL A 236 -11.00 9.63 -15.98
C VAL A 236 -10.68 10.24 -14.61
N GLY A 237 -9.58 9.85 -13.98
CA GLY A 237 -9.11 10.43 -12.72
C GLY A 237 -8.79 11.91 -12.85
N GLY A 238 -8.15 12.32 -13.95
CA GLY A 238 -7.87 13.73 -14.22
C GLY A 238 -9.14 14.56 -14.41
N LEU A 239 -10.13 14.01 -15.12
CA LEU A 239 -11.45 14.63 -15.28
C LEU A 239 -12.16 14.79 -13.92
N ALA A 240 -12.19 13.74 -13.10
CA ALA A 240 -12.82 13.77 -11.78
C ALA A 240 -12.12 14.78 -10.85
N LEU A 241 -10.79 14.76 -10.79
CA LEU A 241 -9.99 15.67 -9.97
C LEU A 241 -10.25 17.14 -10.34
N LYS A 242 -10.35 17.44 -11.64
CA LYS A 242 -10.68 18.79 -12.10
C LYS A 242 -12.05 19.24 -11.62
N GLN A 243 -13.02 18.33 -11.61
CA GLN A 243 -14.38 18.63 -11.16
C GLN A 243 -14.45 18.83 -9.65
N PHE A 244 -13.71 18.04 -8.86
CA PHE A 244 -13.60 18.21 -7.41
C PHE A 244 -12.85 19.51 -7.05
N GLY A 245 -11.78 19.83 -7.79
CA GLY A 245 -10.91 20.98 -7.53
C GLY A 245 -9.85 20.76 -6.44
N TYR A 246 -9.84 19.57 -5.83
CA TYR A 246 -8.87 19.09 -4.84
C TYR A 246 -8.76 17.56 -4.97
N ILE A 247 -7.83 16.93 -4.22
CA ILE A 247 -7.73 15.47 -4.14
C ILE A 247 -8.78 14.96 -3.13
N PRO A 248 -9.82 14.26 -3.59
CA PRO A 248 -10.92 13.86 -2.72
C PRO A 248 -10.57 12.64 -1.86
N GLU A 249 -11.21 12.53 -0.71
CA GLU A 249 -11.14 11.37 0.18
C GLU A 249 -12.07 10.23 -0.28
N ARG A 250 -11.83 9.03 0.24
CA ARG A 250 -12.68 7.87 0.00
C ARG A 250 -14.12 8.15 0.45
N GLY A 251 -15.08 7.84 -0.42
CA GLY A 251 -16.51 8.01 -0.20
C GLY A 251 -17.07 9.35 -0.70
N GLU A 252 -16.21 10.30 -1.07
CA GLU A 252 -16.67 11.55 -1.69
C GLU A 252 -17.28 11.29 -3.09
N THR A 253 -18.27 12.11 -3.43
CA THR A 253 -19.04 11.93 -4.68
C THR A 253 -19.14 13.21 -5.47
N ILE A 254 -19.14 13.11 -6.80
CA ILE A 254 -19.37 14.23 -7.70
C ILE A 254 -20.12 13.81 -8.96
N ASN A 255 -20.92 14.73 -9.51
CA ASN A 255 -21.61 14.51 -10.77
C ASN A 255 -20.74 14.97 -11.94
N VAL A 256 -20.57 14.08 -12.92
CA VAL A 256 -19.86 14.35 -14.17
C VAL A 256 -20.74 13.89 -15.33
N GLY A 257 -21.38 14.85 -16.00
CA GLY A 257 -22.36 14.56 -17.05
C GLY A 257 -23.50 13.67 -16.52
N PRO A 258 -23.78 12.51 -17.15
CA PRO A 258 -24.82 11.58 -16.71
C PRO A 258 -24.37 10.59 -15.62
N PHE A 259 -23.19 10.77 -15.03
CA PHE A 259 -22.65 9.85 -14.03
C PHE A 259 -22.50 10.48 -12.66
N LEU A 260 -22.81 9.70 -11.63
CA LEU A 260 -22.37 9.95 -10.27
C LEU A 260 -21.07 9.17 -10.06
N ILE A 261 -19.97 9.89 -9.86
CA ILE A 261 -18.66 9.33 -9.57
C ILE A 261 -18.46 9.34 -8.06
N THR A 262 -18.15 8.17 -7.47
CA THR A 262 -17.79 8.02 -6.05
C THR A 262 -16.33 7.56 -5.95
N VAL A 263 -15.56 8.18 -5.07
CA VAL A 263 -14.16 7.80 -4.83
C VAL A 263 -14.11 6.54 -3.98
N LEU A 264 -13.60 5.45 -4.54
CA LEU A 264 -13.43 4.20 -3.79
C LEU A 264 -12.06 4.13 -3.11
N ASN A 265 -11.03 4.65 -3.79
CA ASN A 265 -9.66 4.70 -3.28
C ASN A 265 -8.94 5.92 -3.87
N ALA A 266 -8.26 6.68 -3.01
CA ALA A 266 -7.38 7.78 -3.35
C ALA A 266 -6.22 7.83 -2.34
N ASP A 267 -5.05 8.26 -2.79
CA ASP A 267 -3.91 8.57 -1.93
C ASP A 267 -3.72 10.11 -1.82
N SER A 268 -2.66 10.55 -1.15
CA SER A 268 -2.36 11.98 -0.95
C SER A 268 -2.05 12.77 -2.24
N ARG A 269 -1.90 12.09 -3.38
CA ARG A 269 -1.47 12.67 -4.66
C ARG A 269 -2.49 12.48 -5.77
N GLN A 270 -3.25 11.39 -5.77
CA GLN A 270 -4.15 11.05 -6.86
C GLN A 270 -5.30 10.12 -6.44
N ILE A 271 -6.34 10.12 -7.25
CA ILE A 271 -7.41 9.12 -7.18
C ILE A 271 -6.90 7.82 -7.81
N LYS A 272 -7.18 6.67 -7.19
CA LYS A 272 -6.80 5.34 -7.71
C LYS A 272 -8.00 4.60 -8.32
N LEU A 273 -9.13 4.59 -7.62
CA LEU A 273 -10.30 3.80 -8.01
C LEU A 273 -11.60 4.60 -7.85
N LEU A 274 -12.45 4.50 -8.86
CA LEU A 274 -13.73 5.21 -8.94
C LEU A 274 -14.86 4.21 -9.09
N LYS A 275 -15.98 4.46 -8.41
CA LYS A 275 -17.28 3.87 -8.74
C LYS A 275 -18.03 4.86 -9.62
N VAL A 276 -18.46 4.40 -10.78
CA VAL A 276 -19.24 5.19 -11.74
C VAL A 276 -20.65 4.62 -11.77
N THR A 277 -21.63 5.43 -11.36
CA THR A 277 -23.04 5.07 -11.38
C THR A 277 -23.76 5.84 -12.47
N SER A 278 -24.42 5.13 -13.40
CA SER A 278 -25.23 5.75 -14.45
C SER A 278 -26.53 6.33 -13.87
N THR A 279 -26.74 7.64 -14.00
CA THR A 279 -27.96 8.30 -13.48
C THR A 279 -29.15 8.24 -14.46
N LEU A 280 -28.97 7.65 -15.65
CA LEU A 280 -29.96 7.66 -16.73
C LEU A 280 -31.10 6.62 -16.59
N VAL A 281 -31.11 5.79 -15.54
CA VAL A 281 -32.10 4.69 -15.40
C VAL A 281 -33.26 5.00 -14.44
N SER A 282 -33.25 6.14 -13.73
CA SER A 282 -34.30 6.47 -12.76
C SER A 282 -35.67 6.90 -13.34
N VAL A 283 -35.86 6.95 -14.68
CA VAL A 283 -37.12 7.45 -15.30
C VAL A 283 -38.04 6.32 -15.83
N ARG A 284 -37.69 5.03 -15.66
CA ARG A 284 -38.56 3.90 -16.08
C ARG A 284 -39.05 3.03 -14.91
N ARG A 285 -39.65 3.64 -13.89
CA ARG A 285 -40.67 2.97 -13.07
C ARG A 285 -41.82 3.94 -12.82
N LYS A 286 -42.87 3.82 -13.62
CA LYS A 286 -44.21 4.33 -13.35
C LYS A 286 -45.15 3.14 -13.40
#